data_AF-A0A0N0U5X2-F1
#
_entry.id   AF-A0A0N0U5X2-F1
#
_cell.length_a   1.000
_cell.length_b   1.000
_cell.length_c   1.000
_cell.angle_alpha   90.00
_cell.angle_beta   90.00
_cell.angle_gamma   90.00
#
_symmetry.space_group_name_H-M   'P 1'
#
loop_
_entity.id
_entity.type
_entity.pdbx_description
1 polymer ?
#
loop_
_entity_poly.entity_id
_entity_poly.type
_entity_poly.pdbx_seq_one_letter_code
_entity_poly.pdbx_strand_id
1 'polypeptide(L)'
;QEFFLPEGYNYENVTSIQIASCNIANLHFSSLTEASQITEIIVQNISDRLIFELFLTSKKLKQLKLSRIGRIPLISRDTFVRLNSIETIRIEDTRIGHFAERFTDIAITNFSMINVTIERIDQLSFSAKGESLYIKNSEFQNVTGSLNFAYFSSVEILHSKFQLEKPGYILIEGDVVYIENCVFSNSSANVVAAESIWINGTCADGKSSMRLSSNNIKSVNNRLPTEIIYTKNKDESERFFNRNNTVCIAGNCKCPKSSGQSAHLMNFFLAYALQFFVPVVLSSILF
;
A
#
# COMPACT_ATOMS: atom_id res chain seq x y z
N GLN A 1 -20.52 -12.46 16.56
CA GLN A 1 -21.75 -11.72 16.22
C GLN A 1 -21.53 -11.00 14.91
N GLU A 2 -22.50 -11.08 13.99
CA GLU A 2 -22.48 -10.39 12.70
C GLU A 2 -23.30 -9.10 12.82
N PHE A 3 -22.77 -8.00 12.26
CA PHE A 3 -23.42 -6.70 12.19
C PHE A 3 -23.98 -6.48 10.79
N PHE A 4 -25.22 -6.00 10.74
CA PHE A 4 -25.89 -5.52 9.54
C PHE A 4 -26.33 -4.08 9.78
N LEU A 5 -26.35 -3.28 8.72
CA LEU A 5 -27.03 -1.99 8.77
C LEU A 5 -28.54 -2.22 9.05
N PRO A 6 -29.16 -1.45 9.96
CA PRO A 6 -30.59 -1.58 10.24
C PRO A 6 -31.47 -1.47 8.99
N GLU A 7 -32.26 -2.51 8.71
CA GLU A 7 -33.27 -2.48 7.66
C GLU A 7 -34.41 -1.52 8.05
N GLY A 8 -34.88 -0.72 7.09
CA GLY A 8 -35.98 0.24 7.30
C GLY A 8 -35.62 1.52 8.04
N TYR A 9 -34.35 1.73 8.40
CA TYR A 9 -33.87 3.02 8.88
C TYR A 9 -33.75 4.03 7.73
N ASN A 10 -34.21 5.26 7.93
CA ASN A 10 -34.06 6.33 6.93
C ASN A 10 -32.64 6.93 7.02
N TYR A 11 -31.83 6.70 5.96
CA TYR A 11 -30.46 7.18 5.87
C TYR A 11 -30.29 8.55 5.16
N GLU A 12 -31.37 9.21 4.73
CA GLU A 12 -31.31 10.47 3.95
C GLU A 12 -30.49 11.58 4.63
N ASN A 13 -30.60 11.68 5.95
CA ASN A 13 -29.91 12.72 6.76
C ASN A 13 -28.65 12.18 7.46
N VAL A 14 -28.24 10.95 7.17
CA VAL A 14 -27.02 10.38 7.77
C VAL A 14 -25.81 10.94 7.04
N THR A 15 -24.90 11.54 7.81
CA THR A 15 -23.67 12.14 7.28
C THR A 15 -22.43 11.29 7.52
N SER A 16 -22.48 10.37 8.49
CA SER A 16 -21.35 9.55 8.91
C SER A 16 -21.82 8.15 9.33
N ILE A 17 -21.10 7.13 8.86
CA ILE A 17 -21.27 5.73 9.29
C ILE A 17 -20.02 5.30 10.04
N GLN A 18 -20.20 4.81 11.26
CA GLN A 18 -19.13 4.28 12.08
C GLN A 18 -19.48 2.88 12.59
N ILE A 19 -18.64 1.90 12.26
CA ILE A 19 -18.84 0.50 12.64
C ILE A 19 -17.57 0.01 13.30
N ALA A 20 -17.70 -0.55 14.50
CA ALA A 20 -16.56 -1.03 15.26
C ALA A 20 -16.85 -2.29 16.08
N SER A 21 -15.80 -3.06 16.32
CA SER A 21 -15.74 -4.08 17.37
C SER A 21 -16.75 -5.22 17.20
N CYS A 22 -16.97 -5.69 15.98
CA CYS A 22 -17.78 -6.88 15.69
C CYS A 22 -16.93 -7.98 15.04
N ASN A 23 -17.48 -9.21 14.98
CA ASN A 23 -16.75 -10.31 14.32
C ASN A 23 -16.85 -10.17 12.81
N ILE A 24 -18.07 -9.99 12.34
CA ILE A 24 -18.37 -9.82 10.93
C ILE A 24 -19.18 -8.53 10.78
N ALA A 25 -18.86 -7.72 9.79
CA ALA A 25 -19.68 -6.60 9.36
C ALA A 25 -20.11 -6.82 7.92
N ASN A 26 -21.39 -6.68 7.65
CA ASN A 26 -21.96 -6.86 6.34
C ASN A 26 -22.54 -5.54 5.84
N LEU A 27 -21.88 -4.95 4.84
CA LEU A 27 -22.25 -3.70 4.18
C LEU A 27 -22.71 -3.91 2.74
N HIS A 28 -23.24 -5.10 2.46
CA HIS A 28 -23.88 -5.44 1.21
C HIS A 28 -25.26 -4.76 1.11
N PHE A 29 -25.55 -4.09 -0.01
CA PHE A 29 -26.91 -3.78 -0.51
C PHE A 29 -27.71 -2.58 0.06
N SER A 30 -28.95 -2.45 -0.47
CA SER A 30 -29.77 -1.30 -0.87
C SER A 30 -30.02 -0.15 0.11
N SER A 31 -29.76 -0.28 1.41
CA SER A 31 -30.25 0.69 2.40
C SER A 31 -29.59 2.07 2.28
N LEU A 32 -28.47 2.19 1.56
CA LEU A 32 -27.78 3.46 1.32
C LEU A 32 -28.13 4.14 -0.01
N THR A 33 -29.08 3.61 -0.78
CA THR A 33 -29.50 4.26 -2.03
C THR A 33 -30.06 5.66 -1.80
N GLU A 34 -30.64 5.92 -0.65
CA GLU A 34 -31.19 7.25 -0.29
C GLU A 34 -30.19 8.12 0.49
N ALA A 35 -29.04 7.56 0.88
CA ALA A 35 -28.08 8.17 1.78
C ALA A 35 -27.11 9.13 1.08
N SER A 36 -27.66 10.16 0.43
CA SER A 36 -26.91 11.12 -0.40
C SER A 36 -26.01 12.09 0.38
N GLN A 37 -26.19 12.16 1.70
CA GLN A 37 -25.44 13.07 2.59
C GLN A 37 -24.26 12.41 3.29
N ILE A 38 -24.01 11.11 3.10
CA ILE A 38 -22.89 10.43 3.73
C ILE A 38 -21.59 11.02 3.19
N THR A 39 -20.78 11.56 4.08
CA THR A 39 -19.45 12.09 3.79
C THR A 39 -18.34 11.33 4.50
N GLU A 40 -18.66 10.47 5.47
CA GLU A 40 -17.68 9.73 6.24
C GLU A 40 -18.11 8.28 6.44
N ILE A 41 -17.20 7.35 6.19
CA ILE A 41 -17.38 5.92 6.46
C ILE A 41 -16.14 5.41 7.16
N ILE A 42 -16.32 4.95 8.39
CA ILE A 42 -15.25 4.43 9.25
C ILE A 42 -15.65 3.03 9.70
N VAL A 43 -14.89 2.02 9.28
CA VAL A 43 -15.05 0.64 9.70
C VAL A 43 -13.77 0.18 10.35
N GLN A 44 -13.85 -0.27 11.60
CA GLN A 44 -12.66 -0.63 12.36
C GLN A 44 -12.83 -1.82 13.32
N ASN A 45 -11.73 -2.51 13.64
CA ASN A 45 -11.72 -3.62 14.60
C ASN A 45 -12.75 -4.71 14.25
N ILE A 46 -12.75 -5.17 13.00
CA ILE A 46 -13.61 -6.27 12.54
C ILE A 46 -12.76 -7.54 12.58
N SER A 47 -13.03 -8.44 13.53
CA SER A 47 -12.07 -9.51 13.86
C SER A 47 -11.95 -10.59 12.80
N ASP A 48 -13.03 -10.89 12.07
CA ASP A 48 -13.05 -11.91 11.03
C ASP A 48 -13.19 -11.28 9.64
N ARG A 49 -14.38 -10.77 9.29
CA ARG A 49 -14.70 -10.44 7.90
C ARG A 49 -15.56 -9.19 7.72
N LEU A 50 -15.20 -8.34 6.77
CA LEU A 50 -16.02 -7.24 6.28
C LEU A 50 -16.47 -7.53 4.83
N ILE A 51 -17.78 -7.62 4.62
CA ILE A 51 -18.36 -7.63 3.27
C ILE A 51 -18.57 -6.17 2.87
N PHE A 52 -17.72 -5.67 1.95
CA PHE A 52 -17.63 -4.25 1.59
C PHE A 52 -18.19 -4.00 0.17
N GLU A 53 -19.52 -4.08 0.06
CA GLU A 53 -20.25 -3.94 -1.21
C GLU A 53 -21.29 -2.83 -1.06
N LEU A 54 -20.77 -1.63 -0.79
CA LEU A 54 -21.56 -0.42 -0.60
C LEU A 54 -22.04 0.16 -1.93
N PHE A 55 -23.29 0.62 -1.96
CA PHE A 55 -23.79 1.49 -3.01
C PHE A 55 -24.02 2.90 -2.43
N LEU A 56 -23.11 3.83 -2.74
CA LEU A 56 -23.19 5.21 -2.27
C LEU A 56 -23.87 6.08 -3.33
N THR A 57 -24.84 6.90 -2.94
CA THR A 57 -25.41 7.94 -3.83
C THR A 57 -24.78 9.31 -3.65
N SER A 58 -24.05 9.51 -2.54
CA SER A 58 -23.20 10.68 -2.33
C SER A 58 -22.28 10.93 -3.53
N LYS A 59 -22.06 12.21 -3.83
CA LYS A 59 -21.11 12.65 -4.86
C LYS A 59 -19.71 12.92 -4.32
N LYS A 60 -19.59 13.11 -3.01
CA LYS A 60 -18.33 13.43 -2.35
C LYS A 60 -18.23 12.68 -1.04
N LEU A 61 -17.04 12.19 -0.74
CA LEU A 61 -16.71 11.63 0.56
C LEU A 61 -15.53 12.43 1.13
N LYS A 62 -15.61 12.82 2.39
CA LYS A 62 -14.47 13.37 3.12
C LYS A 62 -13.53 12.26 3.55
N GLN A 63 -14.07 11.19 4.11
CA GLN A 63 -13.24 10.13 4.68
C GLN A 63 -13.80 8.74 4.45
N LEU A 64 -12.95 7.85 3.92
CA LEU A 64 -13.09 6.40 4.03
C LEU A 64 -11.94 5.84 4.85
N LYS A 65 -12.24 5.23 5.99
CA LYS A 65 -11.26 4.53 6.83
C LYS A 65 -11.66 3.07 7.03
N LEU A 66 -10.77 2.16 6.65
CA LEU A 66 -10.88 0.72 6.86
C LEU A 66 -9.67 0.27 7.67
N SER A 67 -9.84 -0.10 8.94
CA SER A 67 -8.70 -0.32 9.85
C SER A 67 -8.87 -1.55 10.71
N ARG A 68 -7.85 -2.39 10.84
CA ARG A 68 -7.87 -3.60 11.68
C ARG A 68 -9.05 -4.50 11.32
N ILE A 69 -9.10 -4.90 10.05
CA ILE A 69 -10.12 -5.79 9.51
C ILE A 69 -9.46 -7.11 9.16
N GLY A 70 -9.92 -8.20 9.75
CA GLY A 70 -9.36 -9.54 9.54
C GLY A 70 -9.26 -9.89 8.05
N ARG A 71 -10.37 -9.74 7.32
CA ARG A 71 -10.39 -9.88 5.86
C ARG A 71 -11.53 -9.09 5.20
N ILE A 72 -11.24 -8.43 4.07
CA ILE A 72 -12.22 -7.96 3.10
C ILE A 72 -12.16 -8.90 1.89
N PRO A 73 -13.17 -9.75 1.61
CA PRO A 73 -13.07 -10.72 0.52
C PRO A 73 -12.93 -10.06 -0.85
N LEU A 74 -13.70 -9.00 -1.09
CA LEU A 74 -13.77 -8.30 -2.37
C LEU A 74 -13.98 -6.80 -2.13
N ILE A 75 -13.23 -5.98 -2.86
CA ILE A 75 -13.57 -4.60 -3.15
C ILE A 75 -13.89 -4.55 -4.65
N SER A 76 -15.18 -4.43 -4.95
CA SER A 76 -15.71 -4.51 -6.30
C SER A 76 -15.39 -3.26 -7.13
N ARG A 77 -15.54 -3.34 -8.46
CA ARG A 77 -15.39 -2.19 -9.38
C ARG A 77 -16.45 -1.11 -9.22
N ASP A 78 -17.59 -1.48 -8.65
CA ASP A 78 -18.76 -0.60 -8.64
C ASP A 78 -18.93 0.14 -7.31
N THR A 79 -18.00 -0.06 -6.37
CA THR A 79 -18.11 0.44 -4.99
C THR A 79 -18.13 1.97 -4.93
N PHE A 80 -17.41 2.66 -5.82
CA PHE A 80 -17.32 4.13 -5.79
C PHE A 80 -17.88 4.84 -7.03
N VAL A 81 -18.62 4.14 -7.90
CA VAL A 81 -19.05 4.63 -9.24
C VAL A 81 -19.81 5.96 -9.23
N ARG A 82 -20.50 6.32 -8.15
CA ARG A 82 -21.26 7.58 -8.07
C ARG A 82 -20.46 8.76 -7.52
N LEU A 83 -19.32 8.52 -6.88
CA LEU A 83 -18.48 9.55 -6.28
C LEU A 83 -17.66 10.26 -7.34
N ASN A 84 -17.56 11.58 -7.23
CA ASN A 84 -16.66 12.40 -8.04
C ASN A 84 -15.35 12.68 -7.29
N SER A 85 -15.38 12.67 -5.96
CA SER A 85 -14.20 12.94 -5.15
C SER A 85 -14.23 12.27 -3.78
N ILE A 86 -13.05 11.89 -3.29
CA ILE A 86 -12.80 11.42 -1.94
C ILE A 86 -11.61 12.19 -1.36
N GLU A 87 -11.77 12.92 -0.26
CA GLU A 87 -10.64 13.69 0.30
C GLU A 87 -9.60 12.76 0.91
N THR A 88 -10.00 11.74 1.67
CA THR A 88 -9.08 10.78 2.29
C THR A 88 -9.57 9.34 2.20
N ILE A 89 -8.72 8.46 1.67
CA ILE A 89 -8.84 7.00 1.80
C ILE A 89 -7.68 6.49 2.66
N ARG A 90 -8.01 5.73 3.70
CA ARG A 90 -7.02 5.11 4.60
C ARG A 90 -7.40 3.67 4.87
N ILE A 91 -6.55 2.75 4.44
CA ILE A 91 -6.68 1.32 4.69
C ILE A 91 -5.49 0.84 5.52
N GLU A 92 -5.76 0.22 6.67
CA GLU A 92 -4.72 -0.14 7.63
C GLU A 92 -4.95 -1.51 8.25
N ASP A 93 -3.87 -2.25 8.49
CA ASP A 93 -3.89 -3.53 9.22
C ASP A 93 -5.00 -4.46 8.69
N THR A 94 -5.05 -4.62 7.36
CA THR A 94 -6.19 -5.25 6.68
C THR A 94 -5.71 -6.20 5.58
N ARG A 95 -6.35 -7.36 5.46
CA ARG A 95 -6.16 -8.30 4.35
C ARG A 95 -7.31 -8.18 3.35
N ILE A 96 -7.01 -7.98 2.08
CA ILE A 96 -7.99 -7.89 1.00
C ILE A 96 -7.80 -9.08 0.08
N GLY A 97 -8.87 -9.85 -0.16
CA GLY A 97 -8.83 -11.01 -1.05
C GLY A 97 -8.67 -10.59 -2.50
N HIS A 98 -9.64 -9.86 -3.02
CA HIS A 98 -9.61 -9.35 -4.39
C HIS A 98 -9.91 -7.86 -4.42
N PHE A 99 -8.99 -7.09 -5.02
CA PHE A 99 -9.17 -5.67 -5.27
C PHE A 99 -9.42 -5.45 -6.77
N ALA A 100 -10.65 -5.07 -7.12
CA ALA A 100 -11.06 -4.88 -8.51
C ALA A 100 -11.30 -3.41 -8.89
N GLU A 101 -11.46 -2.52 -7.91
CA GLU A 101 -11.69 -1.07 -8.10
C GLU A 101 -10.51 -0.37 -8.81
N ARG A 102 -10.82 0.58 -9.67
CA ARG A 102 -9.87 1.24 -10.58
C ARG A 102 -9.76 2.76 -10.39
N PHE A 103 -10.51 3.36 -9.46
CA PHE A 103 -10.56 4.80 -9.17
C PHE A 103 -10.44 5.68 -10.43
N THR A 104 -11.09 5.25 -11.51
CA THR A 104 -11.20 5.99 -12.75
C THR A 104 -12.32 7.01 -12.58
N ASP A 105 -12.04 8.26 -12.92
CA ASP A 105 -12.99 9.39 -12.85
C ASP A 105 -13.36 9.85 -11.43
N ILE A 106 -12.56 9.47 -10.42
CA ILE A 106 -12.71 9.90 -9.03
C ILE A 106 -11.45 10.63 -8.59
N ALA A 107 -11.60 11.87 -8.12
CA ALA A 107 -10.50 12.64 -7.53
C ALA A 107 -10.24 12.18 -6.09
N ILE A 108 -9.04 11.66 -5.81
CA ILE A 108 -8.64 11.25 -4.46
C ILE A 108 -7.52 12.17 -4.00
N THR A 109 -7.77 12.99 -2.97
CA THR A 109 -6.75 13.93 -2.48
C THR A 109 -5.65 13.21 -1.73
N ASN A 110 -6.01 12.34 -0.78
CA ASN A 110 -5.05 11.61 0.05
C ASN A 110 -5.38 10.12 0.05
N PHE A 111 -4.40 9.28 -0.32
CA PHE A 111 -4.55 7.84 -0.34
C PHE A 111 -3.47 7.17 0.51
N SER A 112 -3.86 6.27 1.41
CA SER A 112 -2.91 5.53 2.23
C SER A 112 -3.26 4.05 2.42
N MET A 113 -2.23 3.21 2.32
CA MET A 113 -2.26 1.78 2.64
C MET A 113 -1.09 1.44 3.57
N ILE A 114 -1.39 1.00 4.78
CA ILE A 114 -0.38 0.71 5.81
C ILE A 114 -0.62 -0.69 6.38
N ASN A 115 0.40 -1.56 6.32
CA ASN A 115 0.25 -2.96 6.76
C ASN A 115 -0.91 -3.68 6.04
N VAL A 116 -1.06 -3.45 4.74
CA VAL A 116 -2.14 -4.04 3.93
C VAL A 116 -1.59 -5.17 3.07
N THR A 117 -2.29 -6.30 3.04
CA THR A 117 -2.01 -7.38 2.08
C THR A 117 -3.18 -7.51 1.13
N ILE A 118 -2.92 -7.44 -0.19
CA ILE A 118 -3.91 -7.67 -1.24
C ILE A 118 -3.50 -8.93 -2.01
N GLU A 119 -4.33 -9.97 -1.96
CA GLU A 119 -3.98 -11.29 -2.51
C GLU A 119 -4.09 -11.35 -4.04
N ARG A 120 -5.03 -10.60 -4.62
CA ARG A 120 -5.27 -10.52 -6.06
C ARG A 120 -5.69 -9.12 -6.46
N ILE A 121 -5.09 -8.64 -7.56
CA ILE A 121 -5.42 -7.34 -8.14
C ILE A 121 -5.64 -7.50 -9.64
N ASP A 122 -6.79 -7.02 -10.12
CA ASP A 122 -7.01 -6.93 -11.56
C ASP A 122 -6.21 -5.77 -12.15
N GLN A 123 -6.47 -4.58 -11.63
CA GLN A 123 -5.82 -3.33 -11.98
C GLN A 123 -6.08 -2.38 -10.81
N LEU A 124 -5.12 -1.51 -10.50
CA LEU A 124 -5.32 -0.38 -9.60
C LEU A 124 -4.77 0.85 -10.30
N SER A 125 -5.59 1.88 -10.45
CA SER A 125 -5.22 3.07 -11.21
C SER A 125 -5.82 4.31 -10.56
N PHE A 126 -5.19 5.46 -10.81
CA PHE A 126 -5.72 6.77 -10.45
C PHE A 126 -5.68 7.62 -11.71
N SER A 127 -6.75 8.37 -12.00
CA SER A 127 -6.86 9.16 -13.23
C SER A 127 -6.99 10.67 -12.99
N ALA A 128 -7.13 11.11 -11.75
CA ALA A 128 -7.31 12.50 -11.37
C ALA A 128 -6.22 12.96 -10.41
N LYS A 129 -5.92 14.27 -10.41
CA LYS A 129 -4.86 14.84 -9.57
C LYS A 129 -5.20 14.73 -8.08
N GLY A 130 -4.29 14.15 -7.31
CA GLY A 130 -4.29 14.08 -5.86
C GLY A 130 -3.11 14.85 -5.25
N GLU A 131 -3.08 14.92 -3.92
CA GLU A 131 -2.02 15.58 -3.15
C GLU A 131 -0.98 14.56 -2.67
N SER A 132 -1.41 13.49 -1.98
CA SER A 132 -0.50 12.51 -1.40
C SER A 132 -0.93 11.05 -1.61
N LEU A 133 0.05 10.20 -1.92
CA LEU A 133 -0.06 8.76 -1.93
C LEU A 133 1.00 8.16 -1.00
N TYR A 134 0.56 7.34 -0.04
CA TYR A 134 1.40 6.72 0.97
C TYR A 134 1.16 5.22 1.07
N ILE A 135 2.15 4.40 0.69
CA ILE A 135 2.09 2.94 0.82
C ILE A 135 3.22 2.50 1.73
N LYS A 136 2.90 1.78 2.82
CA LYS A 136 3.91 1.30 3.76
C LYS A 136 3.63 -0.13 4.20
N ASN A 137 4.68 -0.93 4.32
CA ASN A 137 4.62 -2.30 4.86
C ASN A 137 3.51 -3.14 4.18
N SER A 138 3.30 -2.95 2.88
CA SER A 138 2.14 -3.53 2.19
C SER A 138 2.56 -4.49 1.09
N GLU A 139 1.76 -5.51 0.84
CA GLU A 139 2.01 -6.54 -0.16
C GLU A 139 0.89 -6.59 -1.21
N PHE A 140 1.27 -6.46 -2.48
CA PHE A 140 0.39 -6.50 -3.64
C PHE A 140 0.72 -7.77 -4.42
N GLN A 141 -0.10 -8.80 -4.28
CA GLN A 141 0.15 -10.13 -4.83
C GLN A 141 -0.76 -10.41 -6.04
N ASN A 142 -0.30 -11.31 -6.91
CA ASN A 142 -1.02 -11.81 -8.08
C ASN A 142 -1.70 -10.69 -8.89
N VAL A 143 -0.93 -9.66 -9.21
CA VAL A 143 -1.40 -8.55 -10.04
C VAL A 143 -1.44 -9.03 -11.49
N THR A 144 -2.63 -9.00 -12.10
CA THR A 144 -2.86 -9.52 -13.46
C THR A 144 -2.77 -8.43 -14.54
N GLY A 145 -3.12 -7.18 -14.20
CA GLY A 145 -3.03 -6.01 -15.06
C GLY A 145 -1.91 -5.05 -14.63
N SER A 146 -2.19 -3.75 -14.69
CA SER A 146 -1.22 -2.69 -14.35
C SER A 146 -1.52 -2.05 -13.00
N LEU A 147 -0.47 -1.52 -12.37
CA LEU A 147 -0.59 -0.59 -11.25
C LEU A 147 -0.21 0.81 -11.73
N ASN A 148 -1.08 1.78 -11.54
CA ASN A 148 -0.85 3.16 -11.93
C ASN A 148 -1.06 4.08 -10.73
N PHE A 149 0.04 4.41 -10.05
CA PHE A 149 0.14 5.34 -8.93
C PHE A 149 0.59 6.71 -9.43
N ALA A 150 -0.20 7.31 -10.32
CA ALA A 150 0.11 8.59 -10.95
C ALA A 150 -0.76 9.72 -10.45
N TYR A 151 -0.36 10.93 -10.83
CA TYR A 151 -1.07 12.19 -10.61
C TYR A 151 -1.14 12.65 -9.15
N PHE A 152 -0.16 12.32 -8.31
CA PHE A 152 -0.05 12.85 -6.95
C PHE A 152 1.08 13.87 -6.83
N SER A 153 0.96 14.89 -6.00
CA SER A 153 2.10 15.79 -5.75
C SER A 153 3.24 15.05 -5.03
N SER A 154 2.92 14.25 -4.00
CA SER A 154 3.88 13.43 -3.27
C SER A 154 3.52 11.94 -3.32
N VAL A 155 4.51 11.10 -3.61
CA VAL A 155 4.37 9.63 -3.59
C VAL A 155 5.45 9.02 -2.70
N GLU A 156 5.03 8.31 -1.66
CA GLU A 156 5.91 7.57 -0.75
C GLU A 156 5.54 6.08 -0.73
N ILE A 157 6.50 5.22 -1.05
CA ILE A 157 6.33 3.76 -1.04
C ILE A 157 7.48 3.11 -0.26
N LEU A 158 7.14 2.56 0.90
CA LEU A 158 8.12 2.11 1.89
C LEU A 158 7.91 0.65 2.25
N HIS A 159 8.99 -0.13 2.30
CA HIS A 159 8.97 -1.50 2.83
C HIS A 159 7.85 -2.37 2.24
N SER A 160 7.59 -2.22 0.94
CA SER A 160 6.41 -2.81 0.29
C SER A 160 6.80 -3.72 -0.87
N LYS A 161 5.92 -4.65 -1.22
CA LYS A 161 6.16 -5.66 -2.25
C LYS A 161 5.08 -5.63 -3.32
N PHE A 162 5.52 -5.68 -4.58
CA PHE A 162 4.66 -5.74 -5.76
C PHE A 162 5.01 -6.96 -6.58
N GLN A 163 4.10 -7.92 -6.64
CA GLN A 163 4.29 -9.20 -7.34
C GLN A 163 3.24 -9.37 -8.43
N LEU A 164 3.66 -9.14 -9.67
CA LEU A 164 2.83 -9.38 -10.84
C LEU A 164 2.90 -10.85 -11.25
N GLU A 165 1.76 -11.39 -11.68
CA GLU A 165 1.66 -12.79 -12.12
C GLU A 165 2.46 -13.03 -13.40
N LYS A 166 2.45 -12.04 -14.29
CA LYS A 166 3.21 -12.00 -15.55
C LYS A 166 3.95 -10.67 -15.66
N PRO A 167 5.01 -10.57 -16.49
CA PRO A 167 5.69 -9.30 -16.74
C PRO A 167 4.69 -8.22 -17.13
N GLY A 168 4.62 -7.14 -16.35
CA GLY A 168 3.68 -6.04 -16.59
C GLY A 168 4.22 -4.70 -16.09
N TYR A 169 3.37 -3.68 -16.10
CA TYR A 169 3.79 -2.29 -15.86
C TYR A 169 3.32 -1.76 -14.52
N ILE A 170 4.23 -1.04 -13.86
CA ILE A 170 3.93 -0.22 -12.68
C ILE A 170 4.35 1.22 -13.03
N LEU A 171 3.39 2.14 -13.05
CA LEU A 171 3.65 3.57 -13.20
C LEU A 171 3.57 4.22 -11.82
N ILE A 172 4.60 4.99 -11.46
CA ILE A 172 4.65 5.81 -10.25
C ILE A 172 4.99 7.22 -10.72
N GLU A 173 4.10 8.17 -10.45
CA GLU A 173 4.26 9.55 -10.92
C GLU A 173 3.85 10.57 -9.86
N GLY A 174 4.72 11.56 -9.65
CA GLY A 174 4.39 12.74 -8.87
C GLY A 174 5.35 13.92 -9.02
N ASP A 175 5.29 14.92 -8.14
CA ASP A 175 6.28 16.00 -8.13
C ASP A 175 7.54 15.53 -7.39
N VAL A 176 7.33 14.88 -6.24
CA VAL A 176 8.37 14.23 -5.43
C VAL A 176 8.02 12.77 -5.20
N VAL A 177 8.97 11.87 -5.46
CA VAL A 177 8.79 10.42 -5.28
C VAL A 177 9.86 9.85 -4.37
N TYR A 178 9.43 9.16 -3.33
CA TYR A 178 10.28 8.42 -2.40
C TYR A 178 9.96 6.93 -2.36
N ILE A 179 10.95 6.09 -2.67
CA ILE A 179 10.83 4.63 -2.68
C ILE A 179 11.94 4.02 -1.83
N GLU A 180 11.57 3.28 -0.79
CA GLU A 180 12.54 2.70 0.14
C GLU A 180 12.25 1.23 0.42
N ASN A 181 13.30 0.40 0.36
CA ASN A 181 13.26 -1.00 0.79
C ASN A 181 12.11 -1.81 0.18
N CYS A 182 11.79 -1.54 -1.08
CA CYS A 182 10.69 -2.18 -1.81
C CYS A 182 11.17 -3.37 -2.63
N VAL A 183 10.25 -4.29 -2.94
CA VAL A 183 10.48 -5.45 -3.81
C VAL A 183 9.54 -5.43 -5.00
N PHE A 184 10.09 -5.51 -6.21
CA PHE A 184 9.39 -5.49 -7.49
C PHE A 184 9.62 -6.80 -8.25
N SER A 185 8.58 -7.61 -8.42
CA SER A 185 8.66 -8.93 -9.05
C SER A 185 7.83 -8.97 -10.33
N ASN A 186 8.47 -9.40 -11.43
CA ASN A 186 7.91 -9.42 -12.78
C ASN A 186 7.30 -8.08 -13.21
N SER A 187 7.97 -6.96 -12.94
CA SER A 187 7.44 -5.64 -13.24
C SER A 187 8.45 -4.73 -13.91
N SER A 188 8.00 -4.03 -14.95
CA SER A 188 8.65 -2.84 -15.48
C SER A 188 8.13 -1.61 -14.75
N ALA A 189 8.88 -1.16 -13.75
CA ALA A 189 8.57 0.02 -12.96
C ALA A 189 9.06 1.29 -13.69
N ASN A 190 8.14 2.19 -14.03
CA ASN A 190 8.44 3.50 -14.57
C ASN A 190 8.14 4.55 -13.50
N VAL A 191 9.19 5.21 -13.00
CA VAL A 191 9.09 6.23 -11.96
C VAL A 191 9.39 7.59 -12.60
N VAL A 192 8.40 8.47 -12.58
CA VAL A 192 8.48 9.80 -13.16
C VAL A 192 8.26 10.82 -12.05
N ALA A 193 9.16 11.79 -11.91
CA ALA A 193 8.92 12.90 -11.00
C ALA A 193 9.27 14.25 -11.62
N ALA A 194 8.46 15.27 -11.35
CA ALA A 194 8.74 16.63 -11.83
C ALA A 194 10.00 17.22 -11.17
N GLU A 195 10.13 17.05 -9.85
CA GLU A 195 11.19 17.67 -9.05
C GLU A 195 12.28 16.69 -8.65
N SER A 196 11.92 15.60 -7.94
CA SER A 196 12.92 14.65 -7.44
C SER A 196 12.45 13.22 -7.25
N ILE A 197 13.39 12.28 -7.44
CA ILE A 197 13.25 10.87 -7.09
C ILE A 197 14.33 10.51 -6.08
N TRP A 198 13.93 9.96 -4.93
CA TRP A 198 14.82 9.26 -4.02
C TRP A 198 14.45 7.78 -3.96
N ILE A 199 15.38 6.91 -4.34
CA ILE A 199 15.22 5.47 -4.29
C ILE A 199 16.38 4.81 -3.55
N ASN A 200 16.06 4.02 -2.52
CA ASN A 200 17.04 3.38 -1.65
C ASN A 200 16.67 1.94 -1.33
N GLY A 201 17.67 1.03 -1.36
CA GLY A 201 17.51 -0.34 -0.88
C GLY A 201 16.46 -1.17 -1.63
N THR A 202 16.05 -0.73 -2.83
CA THR A 202 14.99 -1.39 -3.60
C THR A 202 15.56 -2.57 -4.39
N CYS A 203 14.83 -3.68 -4.38
CA CYS A 203 15.21 -4.90 -5.09
C CYS A 203 14.16 -5.24 -6.15
N ALA A 204 14.60 -5.73 -7.31
CA ALA A 204 13.70 -6.26 -8.33
C ALA A 204 14.15 -7.66 -8.77
N ASP A 205 13.22 -8.58 -9.05
CA ASP A 205 13.52 -9.93 -9.53
C ASP A 205 12.61 -10.38 -10.67
N GLY A 206 12.89 -11.56 -11.23
CA GLY A 206 12.17 -12.08 -12.39
C GLY A 206 12.45 -11.25 -13.65
N LYS A 207 11.45 -11.12 -14.52
CA LYS A 207 11.54 -10.26 -15.72
C LYS A 207 11.17 -8.81 -15.39
N SER A 208 11.92 -8.21 -14.46
CA SER A 208 11.69 -6.84 -14.01
C SER A 208 12.66 -5.86 -14.67
N SER A 209 12.29 -4.58 -14.68
CA SER A 209 13.15 -3.47 -15.08
C SER A 209 12.71 -2.19 -14.36
N MET A 210 13.59 -1.19 -14.32
CA MET A 210 13.26 0.10 -13.71
C MET A 210 13.79 1.26 -14.53
N ARG A 211 12.93 2.24 -14.75
CA ARG A 211 13.25 3.52 -15.40
C ARG A 211 12.93 4.65 -14.44
N LEU A 212 13.87 5.57 -14.29
CA LEU A 212 13.73 6.76 -13.44
C LEU A 212 13.85 8.02 -14.31
N SER A 213 12.93 8.96 -14.12
CA SER A 213 12.87 10.18 -14.92
C SER A 213 12.50 11.38 -14.07
N SER A 214 13.50 12.19 -13.69
CA SER A 214 13.33 13.41 -12.90
C SER A 214 14.56 14.31 -13.04
N ASN A 215 14.44 15.58 -12.66
CA ASN A 215 15.53 16.57 -12.69
C ASN A 215 16.59 16.30 -11.59
N ASN A 216 16.20 15.62 -10.51
CA ASN A 216 17.08 15.27 -9.40
C ASN A 216 16.82 13.82 -9.00
N ILE A 217 17.82 12.95 -9.17
CA ILE A 217 17.69 11.52 -8.86
C ILE A 217 18.79 11.13 -7.88
N LYS A 218 18.37 10.64 -6.70
CA LYS A 218 19.23 9.97 -5.72
C LYS A 218 18.89 8.48 -5.71
N SER A 219 19.78 7.65 -6.25
CA SER A 219 19.60 6.21 -6.39
C SER A 219 20.72 5.45 -5.68
N VAL A 220 20.40 4.77 -4.59
CA VAL A 220 21.41 4.17 -3.69
C VAL A 220 21.07 2.73 -3.32
N ASN A 221 22.08 1.84 -3.34
CA ASN A 221 21.98 0.46 -2.84
C ASN A 221 20.85 -0.38 -3.47
N ASN A 222 20.47 -0.13 -4.72
CA ASN A 222 19.41 -0.88 -5.40
C ASN A 222 19.97 -2.12 -6.10
N ARG A 223 19.14 -3.15 -6.25
CA ARG A 223 19.53 -4.42 -6.88
C ARG A 223 18.49 -4.85 -7.93
N LEU A 224 18.86 -4.87 -9.20
CA LEU A 224 17.93 -5.12 -10.32
C LEU A 224 18.51 -6.09 -11.36
N PRO A 225 17.67 -6.83 -12.10
CA PRO A 225 18.12 -7.76 -13.12
C PRO A 225 18.64 -7.05 -14.39
N THR A 226 18.28 -5.78 -14.58
CA THR A 226 18.74 -4.91 -15.67
C THR A 226 19.31 -3.62 -15.10
N GLU A 227 20.13 -2.91 -15.88
CA GLU A 227 20.53 -1.55 -15.55
C GLU A 227 19.30 -0.64 -15.38
N ILE A 228 19.40 0.30 -14.45
CA ILE A 228 18.40 1.35 -14.27
C ILE A 228 18.57 2.36 -15.40
N ILE A 229 17.49 2.66 -16.12
CA ILE A 229 17.50 3.65 -17.20
C ILE A 229 17.16 5.03 -16.63
N TYR A 230 18.02 6.02 -16.85
CA TYR A 230 17.83 7.41 -16.43
C TYR A 230 17.56 8.28 -17.66
N THR A 231 16.37 8.91 -17.78
CA THR A 231 15.97 9.54 -19.06
C THR A 231 16.00 11.06 -19.16
N LYS A 232 16.18 11.81 -18.06
CA LYS A 232 16.29 13.29 -18.12
C LYS A 232 17.73 13.85 -18.01
N ASN A 233 18.71 13.03 -17.65
CA ASN A 233 20.10 13.43 -17.36
C ASN A 233 20.98 13.82 -18.58
N LYS A 234 20.62 14.84 -19.36
CA LYS A 234 21.49 15.33 -20.45
C LYS A 234 22.14 16.70 -20.25
N ASP A 235 21.73 17.49 -19.25
CA ASP A 235 22.34 18.79 -18.98
C ASP A 235 23.07 18.85 -17.63
N GLU A 236 24.22 19.53 -17.61
CA GLU A 236 25.18 19.62 -16.50
C GLU A 236 24.61 20.23 -15.20
N SER A 237 23.42 20.86 -15.24
CA SER A 237 22.76 21.44 -14.06
C SER A 237 21.98 20.42 -13.20
N GLU A 238 21.83 19.18 -13.66
CA GLU A 238 21.04 18.15 -12.97
C GLU A 238 21.86 17.43 -11.89
N ARG A 239 21.34 17.39 -10.66
CA ARG A 239 21.99 16.74 -9.52
C ARG A 239 21.70 15.24 -9.55
N PHE A 240 22.55 14.49 -10.24
CA PHE A 240 22.47 13.04 -10.31
C PHE A 240 23.40 12.38 -9.29
N PHE A 241 22.85 11.54 -8.41
CA PHE A 241 23.63 10.74 -7.45
C PHE A 241 23.26 9.26 -7.54
N ASN A 242 24.16 8.45 -8.09
CA ASN A 242 24.05 7.00 -8.17
C ASN A 242 25.22 6.35 -7.40
N ARG A 243 24.90 5.48 -6.42
CA ARG A 243 25.91 4.77 -5.64
C ARG A 243 25.47 3.35 -5.29
N ASN A 244 26.38 2.39 -5.42
CA ASN A 244 26.21 1.00 -4.98
C ASN A 244 24.98 0.27 -5.60
N ASN A 245 24.53 0.69 -6.78
CA ASN A 245 23.51 -0.05 -7.51
C ASN A 245 24.12 -1.27 -8.20
N THR A 246 23.46 -2.41 -8.11
CA THR A 246 23.96 -3.70 -8.59
C THR A 246 23.04 -4.29 -9.66
N VAL A 247 23.62 -4.65 -10.80
CA VAL A 247 22.96 -5.48 -11.82
C VAL A 247 23.18 -6.95 -11.50
N CYS A 248 22.11 -7.73 -11.42
CA CYS A 248 22.17 -9.13 -11.06
C CYS A 248 22.50 -10.02 -12.26
N ILE A 249 23.37 -11.01 -12.02
CA ILE A 249 23.72 -12.00 -13.05
C ILE A 249 22.51 -12.90 -13.31
N ALA A 250 22.18 -13.09 -14.60
CA ALA A 250 21.08 -13.95 -15.07
C ALA A 250 19.71 -13.66 -14.42
N GLY A 251 19.45 -12.40 -14.05
CA GLY A 251 18.17 -11.97 -13.48
C GLY A 251 17.88 -12.47 -12.06
N ASN A 252 18.84 -13.15 -11.41
CA ASN A 252 18.66 -13.68 -10.06
C ASN A 252 19.14 -12.69 -8.99
N CYS A 253 18.27 -11.77 -8.63
CA CYS A 253 18.55 -10.77 -7.60
C CYS A 253 18.36 -11.28 -6.16
N LYS A 254 17.95 -12.54 -5.94
CA LYS A 254 17.69 -13.10 -4.60
C LYS A 254 16.97 -12.11 -3.69
N CYS A 255 15.97 -11.41 -4.21
CA CYS A 255 15.25 -10.40 -3.46
C CYS A 255 14.60 -11.06 -2.23
N PRO A 256 14.52 -10.34 -1.10
CA PRO A 256 13.90 -10.90 0.09
C PRO A 256 12.46 -11.28 -0.23
N LYS A 257 12.08 -12.52 0.11
CA LYS A 257 10.73 -13.05 -0.15
C LYS A 257 9.66 -12.32 0.66
N SER A 258 10.04 -11.73 1.79
CA SER A 258 9.22 -10.90 2.66
C SER A 258 9.79 -9.47 2.72
N SER A 259 8.93 -8.46 2.58
CA SER A 259 9.29 -7.11 2.96
C SER A 259 9.38 -7.03 4.49
N GLY A 260 10.59 -7.01 5.04
CA GLY A 260 10.84 -6.55 6.40
C GLY A 260 10.16 -7.30 7.56
N GLN A 261 10.56 -8.55 7.80
CA GLN A 261 10.66 -9.08 9.18
C GLN A 261 12.10 -9.49 9.54
N SER A 262 13.10 -8.85 8.94
CA SER A 262 14.51 -9.08 9.27
C SER A 262 15.11 -7.87 9.98
N ALA A 263 14.67 -7.63 11.22
CA ALA A 263 15.44 -6.92 12.27
C ALA A 263 14.82 -6.98 13.69
N HIS A 264 13.64 -7.59 13.90
CA HIS A 264 13.04 -7.69 15.26
C HIS A 264 12.96 -9.11 15.85
N LEU A 265 13.33 -10.16 15.11
CA LEU A 265 13.31 -11.54 15.61
C LEU A 265 14.64 -12.02 16.24
N MET A 266 15.73 -11.27 16.15
CA MET A 266 17.00 -11.63 16.83
C MET A 266 17.13 -11.10 18.27
N ASN A 267 16.23 -10.25 18.76
CA ASN A 267 16.31 -9.74 20.14
C ASN A 267 15.48 -10.52 21.18
N PHE A 268 14.56 -11.40 20.77
CA PHE A 268 13.80 -12.22 21.73
C PHE A 268 14.55 -13.48 22.18
N PHE A 269 15.41 -14.06 21.33
CA PHE A 269 16.21 -15.23 21.71
C PHE A 269 17.46 -14.90 22.53
N LEU A 270 18.04 -13.70 22.35
CA LEU A 270 19.18 -13.25 23.16
C LEU A 270 18.78 -12.78 24.57
N ALA A 271 17.57 -12.23 24.74
CA ALA A 271 17.06 -11.84 26.06
C ALA A 271 16.67 -13.05 26.94
N TYR A 272 16.16 -14.14 26.34
CA TYR A 272 15.82 -15.36 27.08
C TYR A 272 17.05 -16.19 27.48
N ALA A 273 18.12 -16.18 26.68
CA ALA A 273 19.35 -16.90 27.02
C ALA A 273 20.15 -16.23 28.16
N LEU A 274 20.03 -14.91 28.34
CA LEU A 274 20.72 -14.17 29.40
C LEU A 274 20.05 -14.27 30.78
N GLN A 275 18.81 -14.76 30.88
CA GLN A 275 18.14 -15.01 32.18
C GLN A 275 18.45 -16.39 32.79
N PHE A 276 19.06 -17.30 32.04
CA PHE A 276 19.39 -18.66 32.52
C PHE A 276 20.88 -18.89 32.84
N PHE A 277 21.75 -17.89 32.66
CA PHE A 277 23.18 -17.97 32.94
C PHE A 277 23.68 -16.93 33.96
N VAL A 278 22.90 -16.66 35.01
CA VAL A 278 23.48 -16.14 36.27
C VAL A 278 23.78 -17.36 37.16
N PRO A 279 25.05 -17.75 37.32
CA PRO A 279 25.38 -18.86 38.20
C PRO A 279 25.24 -18.42 39.65
N VAL A 280 24.51 -19.25 40.40
CA VAL A 280 24.50 -19.37 41.86
C VAL A 280 25.93 -19.56 42.37
N VAL A 281 26.60 -18.51 42.82
CA VAL A 281 27.86 -18.53 43.62
C VAL A 281 27.97 -17.12 44.23
N LEU A 282 27.68 -16.79 45.50
CA LEU A 282 28.25 -17.23 46.78
C LEU A 282 27.47 -16.47 47.87
N SER A 283 26.85 -17.18 48.82
CA SER A 283 26.57 -16.64 50.15
C SER A 283 26.77 -17.77 51.14
N SER A 284 28.04 -18.06 51.35
CA SER A 284 28.55 -18.87 52.44
C SER A 284 29.91 -18.30 52.80
N ILE A 285 30.15 -18.17 54.11
CA ILE A 285 31.32 -17.62 54.84
C ILE A 285 31.01 -16.23 55.43
N LEU A 286 30.99 -15.99 56.74
CA LEU A 286 31.10 -16.82 57.96
C LEU A 286 30.98 -15.86 59.18
N PHE A 287 30.60 -16.43 60.33
CA PHE A 287 30.59 -15.89 61.71
C PHE A 287 29.42 -15.01 62.15
#